data_AF-A0A9E4DDX3-F1
#
_entry.id   AF-A0A9E4DDX3-F1
#
_cell.length_a   1.000
_cell.length_b   1.000
_cell.length_c   1.000
_cell.angle_alpha   90.00
_cell.angle_beta   90.00
_cell.angle_gamma   90.00
#
_symmetry.space_group_name_H-M   'P 1'
#
loop_
_entity.id
_entity.type
_entity.pdbx_description
1 polymer ?
#
loop_
_entity_poly.entity_id
_entity_poly.type
_entity_poly.pdbx_seq_one_letter_code
_entity_poly.pdbx_strand_id
1 'polypeptide(L)' 'LAASLAPGGFLICEQHLVSEEEVIGPANPAYRVKPGDLRSIASRLQIHYLEEALLRDPDGQMAALARLVAQRSE' A
#
# COMPACT_ATOMS: atom_id res chain seq x y z
N LEU A 1 10.77 1.94 11.25
CA LEU A 1 10.51 2.35 9.85
C LEU A 1 9.96 3.77 9.78
N ALA A 2 8.73 4.07 10.24
CA ALA A 2 8.20 5.45 10.20
C ALA A 2 9.09 6.48 10.93
N ALA A 3 9.64 6.12 12.11
CA ALA A 3 10.57 6.97 12.85
C ALA A 3 11.93 7.20 12.15
N SER A 4 12.23 6.45 11.09
CA SER A 4 13.46 6.59 10.30
C SER A 4 13.34 7.65 9.20
N LEU A 5 12.12 8.14 8.91
CA LEU A 5 11.92 9.28 8.03
C LEU A 5 12.44 10.54 8.72
N ALA A 6 13.15 11.42 8.01
CA ALA A 6 13.43 12.76 8.50
C ALA A 6 12.11 13.54 8.72
N PRO A 7 12.09 14.57 9.59
CA PRO A 7 11.02 15.57 9.60
C PRO A 7 10.67 16.03 8.18
N GLY A 8 9.38 16.09 7.86
CA GLY A 8 8.88 16.42 6.52
C GLY A 8 9.06 15.32 5.47
N GLY A 9 9.71 14.19 5.79
CA GLY A 9 10.00 13.10 4.86
C GLY A 9 8.77 12.28 4.47
N PHE A 10 8.77 11.74 3.25
CA PHE A 10 7.66 10.97 2.69
C PHE A 10 7.93 9.46 2.66
N LEU A 11 6.89 8.68 2.93
CA LEU A 11 6.76 7.27 2.61
C LEU A 11 5.82 7.12 1.41
N ILE A 12 6.33 6.53 0.34
CA ILE A 12 5.54 6.11 -0.83
C ILE A 12 5.60 4.59 -0.87
N CYS A 13 4.45 3.94 -0.93
CA CYS A 13 4.36 2.48 -0.87
C CYS A 13 3.25 1.97 -1.79
N GLU A 14 3.54 0.91 -2.52
CA GLU A 14 2.57 0.10 -3.25
C GLU A 14 2.83 -1.36 -2.89
N GLN A 15 1.76 -2.11 -2.59
CA GLN A 15 1.84 -3.52 -2.24
C GLN A 15 0.65 -4.30 -2.78
N HIS A 16 0.86 -5.60 -3.02
CA HIS A 16 -0.23 -6.51 -3.37
C HIS A 16 -1.18 -6.66 -2.19
N LEU A 17 -2.47 -6.47 -2.46
CA LEU A 17 -3.56 -6.60 -1.50
C LEU A 17 -4.12 -8.03 -1.55
N VAL A 18 -4.53 -8.55 -0.39
CA VAL A 18 -5.34 -9.78 -0.32
C VAL A 18 -6.68 -9.52 -0.98
N SER A 19 -7.04 -10.36 -1.95
CA SER A 19 -8.29 -10.29 -2.71
C SER A 19 -8.83 -11.68 -2.96
N GLU A 20 -10.14 -11.81 -3.10
CA GLU A 20 -10.81 -13.03 -3.56
C GLU A 20 -10.88 -13.11 -5.10
N GLU A 21 -10.55 -12.02 -5.78
CA GLU A 21 -10.54 -11.92 -7.24
C GLU A 21 -9.33 -12.62 -7.87
N GLU A 22 -9.49 -13.05 -9.12
CA GLU A 22 -8.37 -13.57 -9.93
C GLU A 22 -7.42 -12.41 -10.31
N VAL A 23 -6.28 -12.33 -9.60
CA VAL A 23 -5.31 -11.26 -9.75
C VAL A 23 -3.87 -11.77 -9.81
N ILE A 24 -2.99 -11.00 -10.45
CA ILE A 24 -1.56 -11.27 -10.49
C ILE A 24 -0.87 -10.99 -9.15
N GLY A 25 0.42 -11.32 -9.10
CA GLY A 25 1.28 -11.14 -7.93
C GLY A 25 1.49 -12.43 -7.13
N PRO A 26 2.09 -12.34 -5.92
CA PRO A 26 2.40 -13.52 -5.11
C PRO A 26 1.15 -14.33 -4.77
N ALA A 27 1.17 -15.65 -5.00
CA ALA A 27 0.02 -16.52 -4.67
C ALA A 27 -0.14 -16.75 -3.16
N ASN A 28 0.96 -16.69 -2.40
CA ASN A 28 0.91 -16.90 -0.95
C ASN A 28 0.45 -15.60 -0.24
N PRO A 29 -0.66 -15.63 0.54
CA PRO A 29 -1.20 -14.46 1.21
C PRO A 29 -0.26 -13.84 2.24
N ALA A 30 0.77 -14.56 2.71
CA ALA A 30 1.78 -14.00 3.60
C ALA A 30 2.63 -12.88 2.96
N TYR A 31 2.61 -12.76 1.63
CA TYR A 31 3.28 -11.70 0.87
C TYR A 31 2.30 -10.64 0.34
N ARG A 32 1.09 -10.58 0.90
CA ARG A 32 0.07 -9.60 0.58
C ARG A 32 -0.34 -8.86 1.85
N VAL A 33 -0.59 -7.56 1.72
CA VAL A 33 -1.17 -6.78 2.82
C VAL A 33 -2.66 -7.06 2.91
N LYS A 34 -3.23 -7.03 4.12
CA LYS A 34 -4.67 -7.11 4.32
C LYS A 34 -5.31 -5.74 4.12
N PRO A 35 -6.63 -5.70 3.83
CA PRO A 35 -7.37 -4.44 3.81
C PRO A 35 -7.16 -3.64 5.10
N GLY A 36 -6.78 -2.38 4.96
CA GLY A 36 -6.51 -1.46 6.05
C GLY A 36 -5.11 -1.55 6.68
N ASP A 37 -4.26 -2.52 6.32
CA ASP A 37 -2.93 -2.67 6.93
C ASP A 37 -2.06 -1.42 6.71
N LEU A 38 -2.03 -0.87 5.48
CA LEU A 38 -1.25 0.33 5.19
C LEU A 38 -1.74 1.54 6.01
N ARG A 39 -3.06 1.69 6.18
CA ARG A 39 -3.64 2.73 7.04
C ARG A 39 -3.20 2.59 8.50
N SER A 40 -3.23 1.35 9.01
CA SER A 40 -2.86 1.04 10.39
C SER A 40 -1.38 1.35 10.65
N ILE A 41 -0.51 0.90 9.74
CA ILE A 41 0.94 1.12 9.82
C ILE A 41 1.29 2.61 9.72
N ALA A 42 0.58 3.35 8.86
CA ALA A 42 0.77 4.78 8.66
C ALA A 42 0.03 5.66 9.68
N SER A 43 -0.55 5.09 10.74
CA SER A 43 -1.37 5.81 11.74
C SER A 43 -0.68 7.00 12.43
N ARG A 44 0.66 7.06 12.39
CA ARG A 44 1.47 8.16 12.95
C ARG A 44 2.04 9.11 11.90
N LEU A 45 1.66 8.93 10.65
CA LEU A 45 2.05 9.79 9.53
C LEU A 45 0.81 10.54 9.05
N GLN A 46 1.03 11.70 8.44
CA GLN A 46 -0.01 12.39 7.70
C GLN A 46 -0.23 11.65 6.38
N ILE A 47 -1.39 11.01 6.22
CA ILE A 47 -1.76 10.32 4.98
C ILE A 47 -2.27 11.35 3.98
N HIS A 48 -1.61 11.43 2.82
CA HIS A 48 -2.00 12.30 1.70
C HIS A 48 -2.78 11.55 0.63
N TYR A 49 -2.46 10.26 0.45
CA TYR A 49 -3.15 9.37 -0.48
C TYR A 49 -3.18 7.97 0.10
N LEU A 50 -4.35 7.32 0.05
CA LEU A 50 -4.52 5.91 0.37
C LEU A 50 -5.60 5.36 -0.55
N GLU A 51 -5.29 4.25 -1.23
CA GLU A 51 -6.21 3.56 -2.10
C GLU A 51 -5.99 2.05 -1.99
N GLU A 52 -7.10 1.31 -1.98
CA GLU A 52 -7.13 -0.14 -2.11
C GLU A 52 -8.05 -0.45 -3.28
N ALA A 53 -7.51 -1.01 -4.36
CA ALA A 53 -8.24 -1.14 -5.62
C ALA A 53 -7.77 -2.34 -6.47
N LEU A 54 -8.68 -2.80 -7.33
CA LEU A 54 -8.33 -3.62 -8.48
C LEU A 54 -7.91 -2.70 -9.62
N LEU A 55 -6.68 -2.86 -10.07
CA LEU A 55 -6.08 -2.04 -11.12
C LEU A 55 -5.63 -2.94 -12.25
N ARG A 56 -5.82 -2.46 -13.48
CA ARG A 56 -5.30 -3.12 -14.67
C ARG A 56 -3.88 -2.62 -14.90
N ASP A 57 -2.91 -3.52 -14.81
CA ASP A 57 -1.49 -3.24 -15.03
C ASP A 57 -1.25 -2.96 -16.54
N PRO A 58 -0.16 -2.30 -16.96
CA PRO A 58 0.09 -1.97 -18.38
C PRO A 58 0.15 -3.17 -19.32
N ASP A 59 0.42 -4.37 -18.80
CA ASP A 59 0.38 -5.62 -19.55
C ASP A 59 -1.06 -6.16 -19.77
N GLY A 60 -2.06 -5.46 -19.23
CA GLY A 60 -3.48 -5.77 -19.34
C GLY A 60 -4.02 -6.69 -18.26
N GLN A 61 -3.17 -7.21 -17.37
CA GLN A 61 -3.56 -8.12 -16.29
C GLN A 61 -4.14 -7.35 -15.09
N MET A 62 -4.92 -8.02 -14.25
CA MET A 62 -5.55 -7.41 -13.07
C MET A 62 -4.69 -7.62 -11.83
N ALA A 63 -4.44 -6.57 -11.05
CA ALA A 63 -3.76 -6.61 -9.77
C ALA A 63 -4.65 -6.02 -8.67
N ALA A 64 -4.71 -6.66 -7.51
CA ALA A 64 -5.24 -6.03 -6.30
C ALA A 64 -4.10 -5.32 -5.60
N LEU A 65 -4.16 -3.99 -5.48
CA LEU A 65 -3.09 -3.17 -4.93
C LEU A 65 -3.59 -2.27 -3.80
N ALA A 66 -2.73 -2.07 -2.80
CA ALA A 66 -2.85 -1.05 -1.79
C ALA A 66 -1.73 -0.02 -2.00
N ARG A 67 -2.09 1.25 -2.12
CA ARG A 67 -1.18 2.36 -2.47
C ARG A 67 -1.28 3.46 -1.43
N LEU A 68 -0.14 3.96 -0.97
CA LEU A 68 -0.03 4.93 0.12
C LEU A 68 1.01 6.01 -0.22
N VAL A 69 0.64 7.26 0.01
CA VAL A 69 1.56 8.38 0.20
C VAL A 69 1.30 8.99 1.58
N ALA A 70 2.32 8.98 2.43
CA ALA A 70 2.24 9.55 3.76
C ALA A 70 3.51 10.33 4.11
N GLN A 71 3.39 11.30 5.01
CA GLN A 71 4.49 12.19 5.40
C GLN A 71 4.67 12.18 6.91
N ARG A 72 5.93 12.18 7.37
CA ARG A 72 6.24 12.48 8.76
C ARG A 72 6.12 13.99 8.96
N SER A 73 5.33 14.41 9.95
CA SER A 73 5.26 15.82 10.35
C SER A 73 6.62 16.33 10.83
N GLU A 74 6.80 17.65 10.84
CA GLU A 74 7.98 18.34 11.38
C GLU A 74 8.32 17.88 12.81
#